data_AF-A0A7V5X2B0-F1
#
_entry.id   AF-A0A7V5X2B0-F1
#
_cell.length_a   1.000
_cell.length_b   1.000
_cell.length_c   1.000
_cell.angle_alpha   90.00
_cell.angle_beta   90.00
_cell.angle_gamma   90.00
#
_symmetry.space_group_name_H-M   'P 1'
#
loop_
_entity.id
_entity.type
_entity.pdbx_description
1 polymer ?
#
loop_
_entity_poly.entity_id
_entity_poly.type
_entity_poly.pdbx_seq_one_letter_code
_entity_poly.pdbx_strand_id
1 'polypeptide(L)'
;MMQSSVASNLENRDQEDMRRQRTYCPYCASPVVQRQMEGKLRDFCIHCSNVFYENPLPVASSIVVDEDRQVLLVKRRKDPYKDMWCLPIGFAEADEEVKDAALRELHEETGLTGEIVRLVDVDTVDNYFYGSLAIVTYEVRHTGGVLEPGDDADDARFFPIFDLPDLAWSSNEKALKIYTGYYRDTWAMIDSYKQLFPEMETVNSLSAEVSQQKEFLSNMLVKIIENDSTEITRDWSSEIKTGIPDMFKHLDILVEVNKNVLKKVQEGLRGRKDSSGFISFKDTGRELRRLGMSLPDILNAMALSRKHIWMHVIRKKILSSPLEIYITLELNNRIIFLYDKVNYFLSAGYVGQ
;
A
#
# COMPACT_ATOMS: atom_id res chain seq x y z
N MET A 1 -6.60 -36.12 -40.00
CA MET A 1 -5.25 -36.66 -39.74
C MET A 1 -4.40 -35.53 -39.17
N MET A 2 -3.85 -35.77 -37.97
CA MET A 2 -2.71 -35.11 -37.28
C MET A 2 -2.80 -33.57 -37.06
N GLN A 3 -3.22 -33.10 -35.89
CA GLN A 3 -2.49 -32.97 -34.61
C GLN A 3 -1.31 -31.97 -34.66
N SER A 4 -1.51 -30.79 -34.06
CA SER A 4 -0.45 -29.94 -33.50
C SER A 4 -0.84 -29.54 -32.07
N SER A 5 -0.59 -30.45 -31.13
CA SER A 5 -0.64 -30.18 -29.69
C SER A 5 0.77 -30.44 -29.13
N VAL A 6 1.63 -29.43 -29.18
CA VAL A 6 2.97 -29.47 -28.59
C VAL A 6 3.15 -28.21 -27.77
N ALA A 7 2.44 -28.10 -26.65
CA ALA A 7 2.67 -27.06 -25.63
C ALA A 7 2.01 -27.39 -24.27
N SER A 8 1.91 -28.66 -23.86
CA SER A 8 1.25 -28.99 -22.59
C SER A 8 1.65 -30.35 -22.02
N ASN A 9 2.95 -30.65 -21.89
CA ASN A 9 3.39 -31.92 -21.29
C ASN A 9 4.81 -31.84 -20.68
N LEU A 10 5.03 -30.89 -19.76
CA LEU A 10 6.26 -30.87 -18.93
C LEU A 10 5.99 -30.76 -17.41
N GLU A 11 4.75 -30.90 -16.95
CA GLU A 11 4.40 -30.75 -15.52
C GLU A 11 4.05 -32.06 -14.78
N ASN A 12 4.30 -33.24 -15.35
CA ASN A 12 4.09 -34.49 -14.62
C ASN A 12 5.28 -35.44 -14.82
N ARG A 13 6.39 -35.12 -14.17
CA ARG A 13 7.42 -36.11 -13.82
C ARG A 13 7.43 -36.27 -12.32
N ASP A 14 6.78 -37.33 -11.86
CA ASP A 14 7.02 -38.11 -10.64
C ASP A 14 8.06 -37.50 -9.69
N GLN A 15 7.61 -36.59 -8.82
CA GLN A 15 8.30 -36.34 -7.55
C GLN A 15 7.85 -37.45 -6.59
N GLU A 16 8.60 -38.55 -6.56
CA GLU A 16 8.39 -39.59 -5.54
C GLU A 16 8.49 -38.94 -4.16
N ASP A 17 7.40 -39.01 -3.39
CA ASP A 17 7.35 -38.60 -1.99
C ASP A 17 8.48 -39.32 -1.23
N MET A 18 9.51 -38.57 -0.85
CA MET A 18 10.70 -39.12 -0.17
C MET A 18 10.40 -39.52 1.28
N ARG A 19 9.17 -39.29 1.77
CA ARG A 19 8.76 -39.62 3.13
C ARG A 19 8.63 -41.13 3.29
N ARG A 20 9.45 -41.70 4.17
CA ARG A 20 9.40 -43.13 4.48
C ARG A 20 8.12 -43.46 5.24
N GLN A 21 7.34 -44.40 4.71
CA GLN A 21 6.13 -44.91 5.36
C GLN A 21 6.48 -45.62 6.68
N ARG A 22 5.62 -45.43 7.70
CA ARG A 22 5.76 -46.08 8.99
C ARG A 22 5.37 -47.56 8.89
N THR A 23 6.35 -48.44 8.97
CA THR A 23 6.14 -49.90 8.91
C THR A 23 5.92 -50.54 10.27
N TYR A 24 6.48 -49.97 11.34
CA TYR A 24 6.41 -50.52 12.70
C TYR A 24 5.98 -49.47 13.74
N CYS A 25 5.30 -49.94 14.79
CA CYS A 25 4.84 -49.11 15.90
C CYS A 25 6.03 -48.71 16.80
N PRO A 26 6.26 -47.41 17.07
CA PRO A 26 7.36 -46.97 17.94
C PRO A 26 7.20 -47.41 19.40
N TYR A 27 6.00 -47.81 19.83
CA TYR A 27 5.73 -48.20 21.22
C TYR A 27 5.90 -49.70 21.48
N CYS A 28 5.54 -50.57 20.52
CA CYS A 28 5.55 -52.03 20.72
C CYS A 28 6.26 -52.82 19.62
N ALA A 29 6.86 -52.15 18.63
CA ALA A 29 7.53 -52.75 17.48
C ALA A 29 6.66 -53.69 16.61
N SER A 30 5.35 -53.77 16.84
CA SER A 30 4.44 -54.53 15.97
C SER A 30 4.23 -53.81 14.64
N PRO A 31 3.95 -54.54 13.53
CA PRO A 31 3.61 -53.93 12.25
C PRO A 31 2.42 -52.97 12.36
N VAL A 32 2.50 -51.86 11.64
CA VAL A 32 1.40 -50.89 11.50
C VAL A 32 0.55 -51.27 10.29
N VAL A 33 -0.77 -51.10 10.40
CA VAL A 33 -1.73 -51.33 9.32
C VAL A 33 -2.49 -50.04 9.00
N GLN A 34 -2.98 -49.92 7.76
CA GLN A 34 -3.92 -48.85 7.40
C GLN A 34 -5.34 -49.22 7.86
N ARG A 35 -6.00 -48.33 8.60
CA ARG A 35 -7.39 -48.51 9.03
C ARG A 35 -8.23 -47.32 8.61
N GLN A 36 -9.42 -47.59 8.05
CA GLN A 36 -10.39 -46.55 7.72
C GLN A 36 -10.98 -45.97 9.01
N MET A 37 -10.72 -44.69 9.28
CA MET A 37 -11.24 -43.97 10.44
C MET A 37 -11.68 -42.58 9.99
N GLU A 38 -12.93 -42.21 10.29
CA GLU A 38 -13.48 -40.88 9.96
C GLU A 38 -13.33 -40.49 8.47
N GLY A 39 -13.48 -41.48 7.57
CA GLY A 39 -13.40 -41.22 6.13
C GLY A 39 -11.97 -41.14 5.56
N LYS A 40 -10.91 -41.27 6.38
CA LYS A 40 -9.51 -41.33 5.92
C LYS A 40 -8.84 -42.65 6.31
N LEU A 41 -7.92 -43.11 5.48
CA LEU A 41 -6.97 -44.16 5.86
C LEU A 41 -5.93 -43.56 6.80
N ARG A 42 -5.69 -44.24 7.92
CA ARG A 42 -4.69 -43.83 8.91
C ARG A 42 -3.86 -45.02 9.34
N ASP A 43 -2.60 -44.74 9.63
CA ASP A 43 -1.70 -45.67 10.32
C ASP A 43 -2.26 -46.04 11.69
N PHE A 44 -2.42 -47.33 11.93
CA PHE A 44 -2.99 -47.87 13.16
C PHE A 44 -2.19 -49.07 13.66
N CYS A 45 -1.86 -49.06 14.95
CA CYS A 45 -1.29 -50.23 15.62
C CYS A 45 -2.39 -51.07 16.26
N ILE A 46 -2.56 -52.31 15.81
CA ILE A 46 -3.57 -53.25 16.35
C ILE A 46 -3.28 -53.60 17.81
N HIS A 47 -2.00 -53.74 18.18
CA HIS A 47 -1.59 -54.15 19.52
C HIS A 47 -1.77 -53.03 20.56
N CYS A 48 -1.29 -51.82 20.27
CA CYS A 48 -1.44 -50.67 21.16
C CYS A 48 -2.82 -49.99 21.06
N SER A 49 -3.61 -50.33 20.04
CA SER A 49 -4.81 -49.59 19.65
C SER A 49 -4.56 -48.09 19.43
N ASN A 50 -3.34 -47.74 18.99
CA ASN A 50 -2.93 -46.35 18.77
C ASN A 50 -3.11 -45.94 17.31
N VAL A 51 -3.66 -44.74 17.10
CA VAL A 51 -3.76 -44.09 15.77
C VAL A 51 -2.58 -43.15 15.62
N PHE A 52 -1.90 -43.20 14.48
CA PHE A 52 -0.86 -42.23 14.14
C PHE A 52 -1.42 -41.22 13.13
N TYR A 53 -1.35 -39.95 13.50
CA TYR A 53 -1.79 -38.84 12.67
C TYR A 53 -0.59 -38.28 11.91
N GLU A 54 -0.77 -38.03 10.61
CA GLU A 54 0.13 -37.18 9.86
C GLU A 54 -0.41 -35.76 9.87
N ASN A 55 0.25 -34.90 10.63
CA ASN A 55 -0.06 -33.48 10.72
C ASN A 55 0.98 -32.67 9.94
N PRO A 56 0.61 -31.49 9.42
CA PRO A 56 1.59 -30.55 8.90
C PRO A 56 2.61 -30.15 9.97
N LEU A 57 3.89 -30.04 9.59
CA LEU A 57 4.92 -29.59 10.51
C LEU A 57 4.84 -28.06 10.68
N PRO A 58 4.86 -27.52 11.90
CA PRO A 58 4.82 -26.09 12.14
C PRO A 58 6.16 -25.44 11.76
N VAL A 59 6.08 -24.40 10.94
CA VAL A 59 7.21 -23.61 10.48
C VAL A 59 6.91 -22.14 10.77
N ALA A 60 7.82 -21.44 11.42
CA ALA A 60 7.69 -20.04 11.78
C ALA A 60 8.49 -19.17 10.80
N SER A 61 7.90 -18.07 10.33
CA SER A 61 8.50 -17.13 9.37
C SER A 61 8.35 -15.69 9.85
N SER A 62 9.32 -14.84 9.53
CA SER A 62 9.38 -13.45 9.99
C SER A 62 9.47 -12.45 8.84
N ILE A 63 8.57 -11.47 8.81
CA ILE A 63 8.66 -10.27 7.94
C ILE A 63 9.21 -9.12 8.79
N VAL A 64 10.43 -8.71 8.49
CA VAL A 64 11.07 -7.52 9.07
C VAL A 64 11.24 -6.50 7.95
N VAL A 65 10.68 -5.29 8.13
CA VAL A 65 10.77 -4.20 7.16
C VAL A 65 11.35 -2.97 7.84
N ASP A 66 12.33 -2.35 7.21
CA ASP A 66 12.96 -1.12 7.70
C ASP A 66 12.16 0.15 7.34
N GLU A 67 12.67 1.31 7.75
CA GLU A 67 12.04 2.60 7.49
C GLU A 67 12.01 2.97 5.99
N ASP A 68 12.93 2.40 5.20
CA ASP A 68 13.09 2.62 3.76
C ASP A 68 12.24 1.63 2.92
N ARG A 69 11.33 0.89 3.57
CA ARG A 69 10.45 -0.14 2.96
C ARG A 69 11.25 -1.25 2.28
N GLN A 70 12.36 -1.63 2.89
CA GLN A 70 13.12 -2.78 2.49
C GLN A 70 12.80 -3.94 3.43
N VAL A 71 12.58 -5.13 2.88
CA VAL A 71 12.34 -6.35 3.63
C VAL A 71 13.64 -7.15 3.79
N LEU A 72 13.86 -7.68 4.99
CA LEU A 72 14.95 -8.58 5.29
C LEU A 72 14.71 -9.94 4.63
N LEU A 73 15.69 -10.40 3.85
CA LEU A 73 15.72 -11.74 3.30
C LEU A 73 17.03 -12.44 3.67
N VAL A 74 16.97 -13.76 3.77
CA VAL A 74 18.12 -14.64 3.95
C VAL A 74 18.29 -15.54 2.73
N LYS A 75 19.53 -15.88 2.41
CA LYS A 75 19.87 -16.77 1.29
C LYS A 75 20.14 -18.16 1.81
N ARG A 76 19.40 -19.15 1.31
CA ARG A 76 19.46 -20.53 1.83
C ARG A 76 20.77 -21.23 1.46
N ARG A 77 21.42 -21.85 2.46
CA ARG A 77 22.63 -22.67 2.27
C ARG A 77 22.37 -24.12 1.85
N LYS A 78 21.20 -24.68 2.20
CA LYS A 78 20.87 -26.11 2.09
C LYS A 78 19.65 -26.35 1.20
N ASP A 79 19.56 -27.55 0.64
CA ASP A 79 18.35 -28.04 -0.02
C ASP A 79 17.19 -28.22 0.99
N PRO A 80 15.93 -28.09 0.55
CA PRO A 80 15.49 -27.68 -0.79
C PRO A 80 15.75 -26.18 -1.05
N TYR A 81 15.77 -25.76 -2.31
CA TYR A 81 15.91 -24.35 -2.73
C TYR A 81 17.22 -23.69 -2.29
N LYS A 82 18.32 -24.44 -2.32
CA LYS A 82 19.65 -23.89 -2.11
C LYS A 82 19.90 -22.69 -3.03
N ASP A 83 20.60 -21.68 -2.52
CA ASP A 83 20.92 -20.42 -3.20
C ASP A 83 19.73 -19.48 -3.49
N MET A 84 18.51 -19.86 -3.13
CA MET A 84 17.33 -18.97 -3.24
C MET A 84 17.16 -18.10 -1.99
N TRP A 85 16.47 -16.98 -2.16
CA TRP A 85 16.14 -16.04 -1.08
C TRP A 85 14.81 -16.39 -0.43
N CYS A 86 14.69 -16.13 0.87
CA CYS A 86 13.46 -16.30 1.61
C CYS A 86 13.37 -15.32 2.78
N LEU A 87 12.17 -15.20 3.36
CA LEU A 87 12.03 -14.65 4.70
C LEU A 87 12.81 -15.52 5.69
N PRO A 88 13.33 -14.96 6.79
CA PRO A 88 13.84 -15.75 7.90
C PRO A 88 12.79 -16.77 8.36
N ILE A 89 13.15 -18.05 8.38
CA ILE A 89 12.17 -19.14 8.48
C ILE A 89 12.78 -20.44 8.99
N GLY A 90 12.11 -21.08 9.95
CA GLY A 90 12.54 -22.37 10.47
C GLY A 90 11.46 -23.13 11.22
N PHE A 91 11.78 -24.35 11.66
CA PHE A 91 10.82 -25.23 12.32
C PHE A 91 10.59 -24.78 13.77
N ALA A 92 9.34 -24.84 14.22
CA ALA A 92 9.06 -24.70 15.64
C ALA A 92 9.44 -25.98 16.40
N GLU A 93 10.14 -25.83 17.51
CA GLU A 93 10.44 -26.91 18.44
C GLU A 93 9.22 -27.26 19.32
N ALA A 94 9.25 -28.42 19.96
CA ALA A 94 8.09 -28.95 20.68
C ALA A 94 7.80 -28.24 22.01
N ASP A 95 8.78 -27.52 22.56
CA ASP A 95 8.75 -26.86 23.87
C ASP A 95 8.72 -25.32 23.78
N GLU A 96 8.51 -24.75 22.60
CA GLU A 96 8.38 -23.31 22.37
C GLU A 96 7.02 -22.92 21.75
N GLU A 97 6.63 -21.65 21.88
CA GLU A 97 5.52 -21.11 21.08
C GLU A 97 6.00 -20.81 19.65
N VAL A 98 5.13 -20.98 18.64
CA VAL A 98 5.50 -20.73 17.23
C VAL A 98 5.98 -19.29 16.98
N LYS A 99 5.47 -18.32 17.74
CA LYS A 99 5.93 -16.93 17.67
C LYS A 99 7.34 -16.75 18.24
N ASP A 100 7.72 -17.55 19.25
CA ASP A 100 9.03 -17.52 19.87
C ASP A 100 10.05 -18.18 18.94
N ALA A 101 9.64 -19.27 18.25
CA ALA A 101 10.39 -19.86 17.15
C ALA A 101 10.72 -18.81 16.07
N ALA A 102 9.74 -17.99 15.66
CA ALA A 102 9.97 -16.94 14.66
C ALA A 102 11.07 -15.93 15.07
N LEU A 103 11.15 -15.59 16.36
CA LEU A 103 12.16 -14.68 16.90
C LEU A 103 13.51 -15.37 17.08
N ARG A 104 13.53 -16.64 17.50
CA ARG A 104 14.73 -17.47 17.59
C ARG A 104 15.37 -17.64 16.21
N GLU A 105 14.60 -18.08 15.21
CA GLU A 105 15.06 -18.27 13.84
C GLU A 105 15.53 -16.95 13.21
N LEU A 106 14.83 -15.84 13.45
CA LEU A 106 15.28 -14.52 13.01
C LEU A 106 16.68 -14.21 13.56
N HIS A 107 16.90 -14.44 14.86
CA HIS A 107 18.19 -14.19 15.49
C HIS A 107 19.27 -15.17 14.98
N GLU A 108 18.95 -16.45 14.88
CA GLU A 108 19.88 -17.49 14.42
C GLU A 108 20.30 -17.31 12.97
N GLU A 109 19.43 -16.85 12.08
CA GLU A 109 19.75 -16.69 10.66
C GLU A 109 20.32 -15.31 10.31
N THR A 110 20.06 -14.28 11.12
CA THR A 110 20.38 -12.88 10.74
C THR A 110 21.09 -12.05 11.81
N GLY A 111 21.23 -12.55 13.03
CA GLY A 111 21.77 -11.80 14.17
C GLY A 111 20.86 -10.67 14.68
N LEU A 112 19.67 -10.51 14.10
CA LEU A 112 18.70 -9.48 14.51
C LEU A 112 17.75 -9.98 15.59
N THR A 113 17.36 -9.06 16.46
CA THR A 113 16.35 -9.26 17.51
C THR A 113 15.14 -8.39 17.24
N GLY A 114 13.97 -8.82 17.70
CA GLY A 114 12.74 -8.09 17.44
C GLY A 114 11.59 -8.47 18.35
N GLU A 115 10.47 -7.78 18.14
CA GLU A 115 9.21 -7.99 18.83
C GLU A 115 8.10 -8.30 17.83
N ILE A 116 7.27 -9.31 18.13
CA ILE A 116 6.12 -9.69 17.30
C ILE A 116 5.10 -8.54 17.32
N VAL A 117 4.76 -8.02 16.14
CA VAL A 117 3.72 -7.00 15.98
C VAL A 117 2.36 -7.65 15.77
N ARG A 118 2.28 -8.60 14.83
CA ARG A 118 1.05 -9.33 14.50
C ARG A 118 1.34 -10.62 13.73
N LEU A 119 0.36 -11.52 13.72
CA LEU A 119 0.27 -12.60 12.73
C LEU A 119 -0.16 -12.02 11.38
N VAL A 120 0.55 -12.35 10.31
CA VAL A 120 0.27 -11.87 8.94
C VAL A 120 -0.47 -12.93 8.14
N ASP A 121 0.02 -14.18 8.15
CA ASP A 121 -0.55 -15.26 7.35
C ASP A 121 -0.31 -16.63 7.98
N VAL A 122 -1.18 -17.59 7.65
CA VAL A 122 -1.01 -19.01 7.95
C VAL A 122 -1.31 -19.78 6.67
N ASP A 123 -0.27 -20.31 6.03
CA ASP A 123 -0.37 -21.05 4.77
C ASP A 123 -0.01 -22.53 4.97
N THR A 124 -0.59 -23.39 4.14
CA THR A 124 -0.21 -24.81 4.11
C THR A 124 0.44 -25.12 2.78
N VAL A 125 1.68 -25.62 2.82
CA VAL A 125 2.47 -25.93 1.63
C VAL A 125 2.86 -27.40 1.68
N ASP A 126 2.55 -28.14 0.62
CA ASP A 126 3.07 -29.48 0.44
C ASP A 126 4.46 -29.40 -0.18
N ASN A 127 5.45 -29.92 0.56
CA ASN A 127 6.84 -29.95 0.15
C ASN A 127 7.27 -31.40 -0.11
N TYR A 128 7.93 -31.65 -1.24
CA TYR A 128 8.35 -32.99 -1.64
C TYR A 128 9.34 -33.66 -0.66
N PHE A 129 10.06 -32.85 0.14
CA PHE A 129 11.08 -33.32 1.07
C PHE A 129 10.53 -33.46 2.50
N TYR A 130 9.78 -32.46 2.98
CA TYR A 130 9.26 -32.43 4.36
C TYR A 130 7.82 -32.94 4.53
N GLY A 131 7.09 -33.13 3.43
CA GLY A 131 5.65 -33.37 3.43
C GLY A 131 4.86 -32.07 3.63
N SER A 132 3.70 -32.16 4.28
CA SER A 132 2.86 -30.99 4.53
C SER A 132 3.47 -30.08 5.60
N LEU A 133 3.55 -28.78 5.33
CA LEU A 133 4.07 -27.75 6.22
C LEU A 133 2.99 -26.71 6.52
N ALA A 134 2.87 -26.29 7.78
CA ALA A 134 2.05 -25.15 8.20
C ALA A 134 2.97 -23.96 8.49
N ILE A 135 3.05 -23.03 7.55
CA ILE A 135 3.92 -21.85 7.64
C ILE A 135 3.14 -20.71 8.27
N VAL A 136 3.58 -20.30 9.46
CA VAL A 136 2.99 -19.21 10.25
C VAL A 136 3.90 -18.01 10.15
N THR A 137 3.44 -16.95 9.47
CA THR A 137 4.25 -15.76 9.18
C THR A 137 3.86 -14.60 10.07
N TYR A 138 4.83 -14.02 10.77
CA TYR A 138 4.66 -12.88 11.66
C TYR A 138 5.29 -11.61 11.08
N GLU A 139 4.70 -10.47 11.40
CA GLU A 139 5.39 -9.19 11.29
C GLU A 139 6.20 -8.99 12.56
N VAL A 140 7.49 -8.67 12.39
CA VAL A 140 8.43 -8.43 13.49
C VAL A 140 8.99 -7.03 13.36
N ARG A 141 8.92 -6.26 14.46
CA ARG A 141 9.62 -4.99 14.59
C ARG A 141 11.03 -5.28 15.07
N HIS A 142 12.04 -4.91 14.27
CA HIS A 142 13.44 -4.97 14.66
C HIS A 142 13.71 -4.04 15.86
N THR A 143 14.34 -4.57 16.91
CA THR A 143 14.65 -3.83 18.16
C THR A 143 16.15 -3.72 18.45
N GLY A 144 16.98 -4.49 17.77
CA GLY A 144 18.44 -4.45 17.90
C GLY A 144 19.11 -5.68 17.28
N GLY A 145 20.42 -5.79 17.46
CA GLY A 145 21.24 -6.81 16.81
C GLY A 145 22.13 -6.21 15.72
N VAL A 146 22.97 -7.05 15.13
CA VAL A 146 23.82 -6.69 14.00
C VAL A 146 23.52 -7.68 12.89
N LEU A 147 23.23 -7.16 11.70
CA LEU A 147 22.89 -8.00 10.56
C LEU A 147 24.12 -8.80 10.12
N GLU A 148 24.10 -10.09 10.41
CA GLU A 148 25.13 -11.06 10.04
C GLU A 148 24.45 -12.38 9.66
N PRO A 149 24.79 -13.01 8.53
CA PRO A 149 24.22 -14.31 8.18
C PRO A 149 24.70 -15.37 9.17
N GLY A 150 23.75 -16.13 9.72
CA GLY A 150 24.04 -17.19 10.67
C GLY A 150 24.13 -18.59 10.05
N ASP A 151 23.92 -19.63 10.86
CA ASP A 151 24.40 -21.00 10.58
C ASP A 151 23.86 -21.59 9.26
N ASP A 152 22.58 -21.32 8.96
CA ASP A 152 21.87 -21.88 7.81
C ASP A 152 21.63 -20.88 6.66
N ALA A 153 22.13 -19.64 6.81
CA ALA A 153 22.09 -18.59 5.79
C ALA A 153 23.49 -18.34 5.18
N ASP A 154 23.58 -18.29 3.85
CA ASP A 154 24.81 -17.89 3.16
C ASP A 154 24.95 -16.36 3.05
N ASP A 155 23.85 -15.62 3.14
CA ASP A 155 23.79 -14.17 3.07
C ASP A 155 22.48 -13.67 3.73
N ALA A 156 22.48 -12.44 4.25
CA ALA A 156 21.31 -11.80 4.87
C ALA A 156 21.33 -10.31 4.57
N ARG A 157 20.28 -9.79 3.92
CA ARG A 157 20.21 -8.37 3.54
C ARG A 157 18.80 -7.86 3.31
N PHE A 158 18.68 -6.54 3.32
CA PHE A 158 17.45 -5.82 3.02
C PHE A 158 17.29 -5.62 1.50
N PHE A 159 16.08 -5.84 1.00
CA PHE A 159 15.69 -5.64 -0.40
C PHE A 159 14.47 -4.73 -0.49
N PRO A 160 14.38 -3.82 -1.47
CA PRO A 160 13.16 -3.03 -1.66
C PRO A 160 11.94 -3.94 -1.79
N ILE A 161 10.90 -3.70 -0.98
CA ILE A 161 9.75 -4.63 -0.89
C ILE A 161 8.94 -4.77 -2.19
N PHE A 162 9.12 -3.83 -3.12
CA PHE A 162 8.48 -3.85 -4.44
C PHE A 162 9.42 -4.29 -5.57
N ASP A 163 10.70 -4.58 -5.27
CA ASP A 163 11.70 -5.05 -6.24
C ASP A 163 12.46 -6.25 -5.64
N LEU A 164 11.71 -7.34 -5.46
CA LEU A 164 12.19 -8.54 -4.79
C LEU A 164 12.85 -9.52 -5.78
N PRO A 165 13.88 -10.28 -5.35
CA PRO A 165 14.32 -11.45 -6.09
C PRO A 165 13.26 -12.58 -6.01
N ASP A 166 13.41 -13.60 -6.87
CA ASP A 166 12.59 -14.81 -6.79
C ASP A 166 12.74 -15.47 -5.40
N LEU A 167 11.62 -15.79 -4.76
CA LEU A 167 11.60 -16.37 -3.43
C LEU A 167 11.50 -17.90 -3.47
N ALA A 168 12.13 -18.56 -2.51
CA ALA A 168 12.17 -20.02 -2.39
C ALA A 168 10.78 -20.65 -2.21
N TRP A 169 9.83 -19.92 -1.58
CA TRP A 169 8.49 -20.41 -1.29
C TRP A 169 7.42 -19.40 -1.63
N SER A 170 6.33 -19.88 -2.26
CA SER A 170 5.17 -19.06 -2.60
C SER A 170 4.40 -18.54 -1.38
N SER A 171 4.51 -19.22 -0.24
CA SER A 171 3.97 -18.72 1.04
C SER A 171 4.58 -17.38 1.44
N ASN A 172 5.88 -17.17 1.17
CA ASN A 172 6.54 -15.91 1.49
C ASN A 172 6.02 -14.77 0.60
N GLU A 173 5.80 -15.04 -0.69
CA GLU A 173 5.21 -14.07 -1.62
C GLU A 173 3.78 -13.69 -1.22
N LYS A 174 2.96 -14.69 -0.83
CA LYS A 174 1.59 -14.45 -0.32
C LYS A 174 1.61 -13.59 0.94
N ALA A 175 2.46 -13.94 1.91
CA ALA A 175 2.57 -13.20 3.17
C ALA A 175 3.02 -11.76 2.93
N LEU A 176 4.00 -11.52 2.04
CA LEU A 176 4.46 -10.18 1.67
C LEU A 176 3.37 -9.37 0.96
N LYS A 177 2.55 -10.01 0.12
CA LYS A 177 1.40 -9.36 -0.50
C LYS A 177 0.32 -8.95 0.52
N ILE A 178 0.10 -9.76 1.55
CA ILE A 178 -0.82 -9.41 2.64
C ILE A 178 -0.23 -8.25 3.46
N TYR A 179 1.05 -8.34 3.82
CA TYR A 179 1.77 -7.30 4.56
C TYR A 179 1.71 -5.94 3.84
N THR A 180 2.07 -5.89 2.55
CA THR A 180 1.99 -4.66 1.74
C THR A 180 0.55 -4.14 1.65
N GLY A 181 -0.45 -5.02 1.67
CA GLY A 181 -1.86 -4.66 1.78
C GLY A 181 -2.21 -3.90 3.06
N TYR A 182 -1.63 -4.26 4.21
CA TYR A 182 -1.86 -3.56 5.48
C TYR A 182 -1.32 -2.13 5.47
N TYR A 183 -0.19 -1.90 4.79
CA TYR A 183 0.51 -0.63 4.81
C TYR A 183 0.26 0.26 3.60
N ARG A 184 -0.42 -0.26 2.56
CA ARG A 184 -0.69 0.45 1.29
C ARG A 184 -1.19 1.88 1.50
N ASP A 185 -2.23 2.05 2.29
CA ASP A 185 -2.88 3.36 2.51
C ASP A 185 -1.97 4.29 3.33
N THR A 186 -1.35 3.77 4.38
CA THR A 186 -0.44 4.53 5.25
C THR A 186 0.78 5.04 4.48
N TRP A 187 1.41 4.17 3.69
CA TRP A 187 2.55 4.53 2.85
C TRP A 187 2.18 5.57 1.79
N ALA A 188 1.00 5.45 1.17
CA ALA A 188 0.50 6.44 0.24
C ALA A 188 0.28 7.82 0.90
N MET A 189 -0.21 7.86 2.14
CA MET A 189 -0.35 9.10 2.90
C MET A 189 1.00 9.74 3.24
N ILE A 190 1.96 8.94 3.75
CA ILE A 190 3.31 9.42 4.10
C ILE A 190 4.03 9.97 2.87
N ASP A 191 3.94 9.28 1.73
CA ASP A 191 4.57 9.73 0.48
C ASP A 191 3.98 11.04 -0.01
N SER A 192 2.67 11.19 0.09
CA SER A 192 2.00 12.46 -0.22
C SER A 192 2.46 13.57 0.72
N TYR A 193 2.59 13.31 2.03
CA TYR A 193 3.00 14.32 3.00
C TYR A 193 4.43 14.82 2.74
N LYS A 194 5.39 13.90 2.55
CA LYS A 194 6.80 14.24 2.24
C LYS A 194 6.91 15.15 1.00
N GLN A 195 6.04 14.98 0.02
CA GLN A 195 6.04 15.82 -1.20
C GLN A 195 5.46 17.23 -0.98
N LEU A 196 4.47 17.39 -0.10
CA LEU A 196 3.87 18.69 0.18
C LEU A 196 4.80 19.59 0.99
N PHE A 197 5.60 18.98 1.86
CA PHE A 197 6.51 19.67 2.76
C PHE A 197 7.95 19.14 2.59
N PRO A 198 8.57 19.37 1.42
CA PRO A 198 9.93 18.91 1.16
C PRO A 198 10.97 19.55 2.09
N GLU A 199 10.62 20.66 2.74
CA GLU A 199 11.47 21.35 3.72
C GLU A 199 11.48 20.66 5.10
N MET A 200 10.61 19.67 5.32
CA MET A 200 10.46 18.93 6.59
C MET A 200 11.20 17.58 6.59
N GLU A 201 12.25 17.43 5.78
CA GLU A 201 13.01 16.18 5.66
C GLU A 201 13.61 15.71 7.00
N THR A 202 12.96 14.70 7.58
CA THR A 202 13.63 13.60 8.27
C THR A 202 13.20 12.28 7.65
N VAL A 203 14.20 11.50 7.25
CA VAL A 203 14.22 10.16 6.65
C VAL A 203 14.01 10.09 5.12
N ASN A 204 15.15 9.81 4.49
CA ASN A 204 15.50 9.89 3.08
C ASN A 204 15.02 8.70 2.23
N SER A 205 15.06 8.93 0.92
CA SER A 205 15.06 7.98 -0.19
C SER A 205 13.71 7.43 -0.66
N LEU A 206 13.43 7.67 -1.95
CA LEU A 206 12.25 7.21 -2.69
C LEU A 206 12.74 6.46 -3.94
N SER A 207 12.20 5.24 -4.14
CA SER A 207 12.37 4.43 -5.34
C SER A 207 11.41 4.85 -6.46
N ALA A 208 11.70 4.41 -7.69
CA ALA A 208 11.10 4.88 -8.94
C ALA A 208 9.58 4.61 -9.10
N GLU A 209 8.99 3.69 -8.33
CA GLU A 209 7.57 3.35 -8.42
C GLU A 209 6.64 4.37 -7.73
N VAL A 210 7.17 5.23 -6.85
CA VAL A 210 6.41 6.32 -6.22
C VAL A 210 5.89 7.32 -7.27
N SER A 211 6.50 7.38 -8.46
CA SER A 211 6.00 8.20 -9.56
C SER A 211 4.70 7.69 -10.20
N GLN A 212 4.30 6.42 -10.03
CA GLN A 212 3.00 5.93 -10.49
C GLN A 212 1.88 6.22 -9.47
N GLN A 213 2.17 6.12 -8.17
CA GLN A 213 1.19 6.46 -7.12
C GLN A 213 1.01 7.98 -6.93
N LYS A 214 2.05 8.77 -7.24
CA LYS A 214 2.05 10.23 -7.46
C LYS A 214 0.89 10.69 -8.35
N GLU A 215 0.62 9.95 -9.41
CA GLU A 215 -0.47 10.23 -10.33
C GLU A 215 -1.83 9.91 -9.70
N PHE A 216 -1.96 8.82 -8.96
CA PHE A 216 -3.26 8.32 -8.50
C PHE A 216 -4.04 9.31 -7.62
N LEU A 217 -3.40 9.88 -6.59
CA LEU A 217 -4.07 10.76 -5.62
C LEU A 217 -4.40 12.13 -6.20
N SER A 218 -3.43 12.78 -6.85
CA SER A 218 -3.66 14.05 -7.56
C SER A 218 -4.65 13.89 -8.73
N ASN A 219 -4.66 12.74 -9.42
CA ASN A 219 -5.57 12.50 -10.55
C ASN A 219 -7.01 12.25 -10.12
N MET A 220 -7.25 11.58 -8.99
CA MET A 220 -8.62 11.40 -8.48
C MET A 220 -9.25 12.76 -8.14
N LEU A 221 -8.46 13.63 -7.50
CA LEU A 221 -8.87 14.98 -7.09
C LEU A 221 -9.12 15.91 -8.28
N VAL A 222 -8.21 15.90 -9.26
CA VAL A 222 -8.37 16.61 -10.53
C VAL A 222 -9.62 16.16 -11.26
N LYS A 223 -9.91 14.84 -11.28
CA LYS A 223 -11.10 14.29 -11.92
C LYS A 223 -12.40 14.76 -11.27
N ILE A 224 -12.43 14.98 -9.96
CA ILE A 224 -13.63 15.50 -9.27
C ILE A 224 -13.93 16.94 -9.75
N ILE A 225 -12.92 17.81 -9.71
CA ILE A 225 -13.10 19.19 -10.18
C ILE A 225 -13.47 19.20 -11.68
N GLU A 226 -12.83 18.34 -12.48
CA GLU A 226 -13.07 18.23 -13.92
C GLU A 226 -14.49 17.74 -14.26
N ASN A 227 -14.95 16.67 -13.61
CA ASN A 227 -16.25 16.06 -13.90
C ASN A 227 -17.41 16.91 -13.35
N ASP A 228 -17.17 17.65 -12.27
CA ASP A 228 -18.22 18.33 -11.52
C ASP A 228 -18.13 19.86 -11.55
N SER A 229 -17.27 20.45 -12.38
CA SER A 229 -17.06 21.91 -12.45
C SER A 229 -18.37 22.68 -12.67
N THR A 230 -19.27 22.11 -13.49
CA THR A 230 -20.59 22.68 -13.79
C THR A 230 -21.49 22.69 -12.57
N GLU A 231 -21.46 21.63 -11.77
CA GLU A 231 -22.22 21.53 -10.53
C GLU A 231 -21.70 22.48 -9.46
N ILE A 232 -20.38 22.49 -9.26
CA ILE A 232 -19.71 23.41 -8.34
C ILE A 232 -20.02 24.86 -8.70
N THR A 233 -19.95 25.22 -9.99
CA THR A 233 -20.24 26.57 -10.47
C THR A 233 -21.72 26.94 -10.31
N ARG A 234 -22.64 26.00 -10.51
CA ARG A 234 -24.07 26.22 -10.32
C ARG A 234 -24.40 26.51 -8.85
N ASP A 235 -23.88 25.70 -7.93
CA ASP A 235 -24.12 25.87 -6.50
C ASP A 235 -23.52 27.19 -6.00
N TRP A 236 -22.30 27.51 -6.46
CA TRP A 236 -21.66 28.80 -6.21
C TRP A 236 -22.47 29.99 -6.75
N SER A 237 -22.96 29.91 -7.98
CA SER A 237 -23.77 30.97 -8.58
C SER A 237 -25.07 31.19 -7.81
N SER A 238 -25.66 30.11 -7.27
CA SER A 238 -26.84 30.20 -6.42
C SER A 238 -26.56 30.92 -5.11
N GLU A 239 -25.40 30.71 -4.49
CA GLU A 239 -25.02 31.40 -3.25
C GLU A 239 -24.63 32.87 -3.49
N ILE A 240 -24.03 33.21 -4.64
CA ILE A 240 -23.78 34.61 -5.02
C ILE A 240 -25.09 35.41 -5.13
N LYS A 241 -26.13 34.82 -5.73
CA LYS A 241 -27.45 35.47 -5.88
C LYS A 241 -28.07 35.89 -4.55
N THR A 242 -27.88 35.08 -3.51
CA THR A 242 -28.48 35.31 -2.19
C THR A 242 -27.54 36.05 -1.24
N GLY A 243 -26.24 35.79 -1.31
CA GLY A 243 -25.24 36.31 -0.38
C GLY A 243 -24.58 37.62 -0.80
N ILE A 244 -24.55 37.95 -2.10
CA ILE A 244 -23.95 39.19 -2.62
C ILE A 244 -24.85 39.81 -3.72
N PRO A 245 -26.00 40.40 -3.36
CA PRO A 245 -27.01 40.84 -4.34
C PRO A 245 -26.49 41.84 -5.37
N ASP A 246 -25.57 42.72 -4.99
CA ASP A 246 -24.98 43.72 -5.88
C ASP A 246 -24.17 43.12 -7.04
N MET A 247 -23.70 41.87 -6.87
CA MET A 247 -22.96 41.13 -7.89
C MET A 247 -23.87 40.38 -8.87
N PHE A 248 -25.16 40.27 -8.58
CA PHE A 248 -26.11 39.53 -9.42
C PHE A 248 -26.17 40.05 -10.87
N LYS A 249 -26.11 41.37 -11.05
CA LYS A 249 -26.10 42.02 -12.38
C LYS A 249 -24.86 41.69 -13.22
N HIS A 250 -23.81 41.15 -12.60
CA HIS A 250 -22.57 40.74 -13.25
C HIS A 250 -22.37 39.22 -13.23
N LEU A 251 -23.39 38.45 -12.88
CA LEU A 251 -23.27 37.01 -12.64
C LEU A 251 -22.72 36.25 -13.86
N ASP A 252 -23.12 36.62 -15.08
CA ASP A 252 -22.63 35.96 -16.30
C ASP A 252 -21.11 36.09 -16.45
N ILE A 253 -20.55 37.28 -16.14
CA ILE A 253 -19.11 37.54 -16.17
C ILE A 253 -18.42 36.78 -15.04
N LEU A 254 -19.00 36.81 -13.84
CA LEU A 254 -18.46 36.11 -12.67
C LEU A 254 -18.43 34.60 -12.87
N VAL A 255 -19.42 34.02 -13.55
CA VAL A 255 -19.45 32.60 -13.93
C VAL A 255 -18.28 32.24 -14.84
N GLU A 256 -17.98 33.06 -15.84
CA GLU A 256 -16.82 32.83 -16.72
C GLU A 256 -15.49 32.98 -15.98
N VAL A 257 -15.39 33.97 -15.08
CA VAL A 257 -14.24 34.11 -14.18
C VAL A 257 -14.08 32.86 -13.31
N ASN A 258 -15.16 32.38 -12.70
CA ASN A 258 -15.13 31.19 -11.84
C ASN A 258 -14.70 29.94 -12.61
N LYS A 259 -15.23 29.71 -13.81
CA LYS A 259 -14.80 28.60 -14.67
C LYS A 259 -13.31 28.68 -14.98
N ASN A 260 -12.79 29.87 -15.28
CA ASN A 260 -11.36 30.06 -15.52
C ASN A 260 -10.52 29.80 -14.25
N VAL A 261 -10.99 30.24 -13.08
CA VAL A 261 -10.37 29.92 -11.78
C VAL A 261 -10.33 28.41 -11.57
N LEU A 262 -11.45 27.70 -11.72
CA LEU A 262 -11.50 26.24 -11.55
C LEU A 262 -10.53 25.53 -12.51
N LYS A 263 -10.49 25.96 -13.77
CA LYS A 263 -9.54 25.44 -14.77
C LYS A 263 -8.08 25.66 -14.36
N LYS A 264 -7.74 26.85 -13.85
CA LYS A 264 -6.37 27.17 -13.41
C LYS A 264 -5.97 26.44 -12.13
N VAL A 265 -6.91 26.29 -11.19
CA VAL A 265 -6.73 25.46 -10.00
C VAL A 265 -6.48 24.01 -10.41
N GLN A 266 -7.26 23.46 -11.35
CA GLN A 266 -7.06 22.12 -11.89
C GLN A 266 -5.68 21.94 -12.56
N GLU A 267 -5.24 22.91 -13.37
CA GLU A 267 -3.90 22.91 -13.99
C GLU A 267 -2.79 22.94 -12.92
N GLY A 268 -2.96 23.74 -11.85
CA GLY A 268 -2.04 23.81 -10.72
C GLY A 268 -1.99 22.51 -9.90
N LEU A 269 -3.13 21.84 -9.70
CA LEU A 269 -3.20 20.55 -9.02
C LEU A 269 -2.55 19.41 -9.83
N ARG A 270 -2.50 19.51 -11.16
CA ARG A 270 -1.75 18.57 -12.03
C ARG A 270 -0.23 18.73 -11.93
N GLY A 271 0.28 19.64 -11.09
CA GLY A 271 1.72 19.84 -10.90
C GLY A 271 2.42 20.58 -12.04
N ARG A 272 1.66 21.27 -12.92
CA ARG A 272 2.27 22.20 -13.88
C ARG A 272 2.86 23.37 -13.07
N LYS A 273 4.18 23.39 -12.92
CA LYS A 273 4.99 24.46 -12.28
C LYS A 273 4.89 25.82 -12.97
N ASP A 274 3.90 26.04 -13.81
CA ASP A 274 3.79 27.30 -14.53
C ASP A 274 3.10 28.35 -13.65
N SER A 275 3.91 29.02 -12.83
CA SER A 275 3.51 30.23 -12.09
C SER A 275 3.05 31.36 -13.02
N SER A 276 3.32 31.31 -14.33
CA SER A 276 2.83 32.31 -15.28
C SER A 276 1.33 32.18 -15.55
N GLY A 277 0.74 31.00 -15.33
CA GLY A 277 -0.67 30.75 -15.60
C GLY A 277 -1.65 31.56 -14.75
N PHE A 278 -1.23 32.03 -13.57
CA PHE A 278 -2.06 32.85 -12.67
C PHE A 278 -1.91 34.36 -12.92
N ILE A 279 -0.88 34.78 -13.67
CA ILE A 279 -0.62 36.20 -13.97
C ILE A 279 -1.79 36.81 -14.77
N SER A 280 -2.47 36.01 -15.60
CA SER A 280 -3.63 36.46 -16.38
C SER A 280 -4.78 37.00 -15.50
N PHE A 281 -4.86 36.61 -14.22
CA PHE A 281 -5.85 37.16 -13.30
C PHE A 281 -5.61 38.64 -12.97
N LYS A 282 -4.44 39.21 -13.28
CA LYS A 282 -4.25 40.68 -13.24
C LYS A 282 -5.19 41.38 -14.21
N ASP A 283 -5.33 40.87 -15.43
CA ASP A 283 -6.20 41.49 -16.43
C ASP A 283 -7.67 41.32 -16.04
N THR A 284 -8.05 40.17 -15.49
CA THR A 284 -9.37 39.95 -14.87
C THR A 284 -9.63 40.98 -13.77
N GLY A 285 -8.70 41.22 -12.86
CA GLY A 285 -8.85 42.24 -11.80
C GLY A 285 -9.09 43.65 -12.36
N ARG A 286 -8.38 44.04 -13.42
CA ARG A 286 -8.57 45.33 -14.12
C ARG A 286 -9.95 45.43 -14.75
N GLU A 287 -10.41 44.36 -15.40
CA GLU A 287 -11.72 44.28 -16.03
C GLU A 287 -12.85 44.39 -15.01
N LEU A 288 -12.77 43.63 -13.91
CA LEU A 288 -13.77 43.68 -12.84
C LEU A 288 -13.86 45.07 -12.20
N ARG A 289 -12.72 45.77 -12.05
CA ARG A 289 -12.70 47.19 -11.61
C ARG A 289 -13.40 48.11 -12.60
N ARG A 290 -13.15 47.96 -13.90
CA ARG A 290 -13.80 48.77 -14.96
C ARG A 290 -15.32 48.59 -14.97
N LEU A 291 -15.78 47.39 -14.64
CA LEU A 291 -17.20 47.06 -14.51
C LEU A 291 -17.84 47.60 -13.20
N GLY A 292 -17.05 48.22 -12.32
CA GLY A 292 -17.53 48.85 -11.09
C GLY A 292 -17.79 47.87 -9.95
N MET A 293 -17.28 46.63 -10.02
CA MET A 293 -17.40 45.66 -8.92
C MET A 293 -16.44 46.01 -7.79
N SER A 294 -16.87 45.86 -6.54
CA SER A 294 -16.03 46.14 -5.37
C SER A 294 -15.02 45.02 -5.14
N LEU A 295 -13.79 45.36 -4.73
CA LEU A 295 -12.79 44.34 -4.40
C LEU A 295 -13.24 43.39 -3.27
N PRO A 296 -13.86 43.86 -2.17
CA PRO A 296 -14.40 42.97 -1.14
C PRO A 296 -15.37 41.93 -1.68
N ASP A 297 -16.29 42.33 -2.57
CA ASP A 297 -17.27 41.40 -3.14
C ASP A 297 -16.63 40.38 -4.07
N ILE A 298 -15.61 40.77 -4.83
CA ILE A 298 -14.85 39.85 -5.67
C ILE A 298 -14.11 38.81 -4.82
N LEU A 299 -13.45 39.24 -3.74
CA LEU A 299 -12.74 38.34 -2.83
C LEU A 299 -13.72 37.40 -2.10
N ASN A 300 -14.89 37.90 -1.69
CA ASN A 300 -15.95 37.07 -1.13
C ASN A 300 -16.46 36.05 -2.16
N ALA A 301 -16.60 36.44 -3.42
CA ALA A 301 -16.99 35.52 -4.49
C ALA A 301 -15.95 34.40 -4.70
N MET A 302 -14.65 34.72 -4.63
CA MET A 302 -13.58 33.71 -4.68
C MET A 302 -13.57 32.80 -3.45
N ALA A 303 -13.82 33.35 -2.25
CA ALA A 303 -13.94 32.57 -1.03
C ALA A 303 -15.11 31.57 -1.08
N LEU A 304 -16.26 32.01 -1.61
CA LEU A 304 -17.42 31.14 -1.87
C LEU A 304 -17.08 30.05 -2.89
N SER A 305 -16.36 30.38 -3.96
CA SER A 305 -15.95 29.40 -4.96
C SER A 305 -15.13 28.27 -4.32
N ARG A 306 -14.13 28.62 -3.49
CA ARG A 306 -13.36 27.65 -2.70
C ARG A 306 -14.25 26.79 -1.78
N LYS A 307 -15.18 27.43 -1.06
CA LYS A 307 -16.15 26.74 -0.20
C LYS A 307 -16.98 25.71 -0.97
N HIS A 308 -17.45 26.03 -2.17
CA HIS A 308 -18.26 25.11 -2.96
C HIS A 308 -17.47 23.92 -3.50
N ILE A 309 -16.20 24.09 -3.86
CA ILE A 309 -15.34 22.93 -4.16
C ILE A 309 -15.27 22.01 -2.93
N TRP A 310 -15.02 22.57 -1.75
CA TRP A 310 -14.90 21.81 -0.51
C TRP A 310 -16.19 21.07 -0.14
N MET A 311 -17.33 21.76 -0.15
CA MET A 311 -18.62 21.17 0.15
C MET A 311 -19.00 20.07 -0.85
N HIS A 312 -18.62 20.23 -2.11
CA HIS A 312 -18.88 19.23 -3.14
C HIS A 312 -18.06 17.94 -2.90
N VAL A 313 -16.77 18.09 -2.55
CA VAL A 313 -15.88 16.96 -2.18
C VAL A 313 -16.43 16.20 -0.97
N ILE A 314 -16.86 16.91 0.08
CA ILE A 314 -17.46 16.29 1.28
C ILE A 314 -18.76 15.55 0.93
N ARG A 315 -19.64 16.15 0.11
CA ARG A 315 -20.94 15.55 -0.25
C ARG A 315 -20.79 14.24 -1.02
N LYS A 316 -19.71 14.05 -1.78
CA LYS A 316 -19.40 12.79 -2.47
C LYS A 316 -18.94 11.65 -1.55
N LYS A 317 -19.04 11.83 -0.23
CA LYS A 317 -18.72 10.82 0.81
C LYS A 317 -17.27 10.32 0.77
N ILE A 318 -16.33 11.19 0.40
CA ILE A 318 -14.88 10.92 0.36
C ILE A 318 -14.29 11.00 1.79
N LEU A 319 -15.00 10.45 2.78
CA LEU A 319 -14.59 10.43 4.19
C LEU A 319 -14.80 9.04 4.78
N SER A 320 -14.81 8.02 3.93
CA SER A 320 -15.13 6.64 4.32
C SER A 320 -13.89 5.84 4.74
N SER A 321 -12.69 6.29 4.38
CA SER A 321 -11.42 5.71 4.84
C SER A 321 -10.44 6.77 5.37
N PRO A 322 -9.49 6.41 6.25
CA PRO A 322 -8.42 7.31 6.69
C PRO A 322 -7.64 7.93 5.52
N LEU A 323 -7.41 7.16 4.45
CA LEU A 323 -6.78 7.65 3.23
C LEU A 323 -7.61 8.74 2.56
N GLU A 324 -8.93 8.55 2.42
CA GLU A 324 -9.83 9.55 1.85
C GLU A 324 -9.90 10.83 2.68
N ILE A 325 -9.87 10.72 4.02
CA ILE A 325 -9.80 11.87 4.92
C ILE A 325 -8.50 12.64 4.70
N TYR A 326 -7.37 11.94 4.63
CA TYR A 326 -6.08 12.55 4.37
C TYR A 326 -6.03 13.25 3.00
N ILE A 327 -6.52 12.58 1.95
CA ILE A 327 -6.66 13.15 0.59
C ILE A 327 -7.47 14.43 0.63
N THR A 328 -8.57 14.43 1.38
CA THR A 328 -9.46 15.58 1.51
C THR A 328 -8.74 16.74 2.22
N LEU A 329 -7.97 16.46 3.28
CA LEU A 329 -7.16 17.49 3.95
C LEU A 329 -6.02 18.04 3.06
N GLU A 330 -5.33 17.16 2.31
CA GLU A 330 -4.30 17.56 1.34
C GLU A 330 -4.87 18.50 0.27
N LEU A 331 -6.04 18.13 -0.28
CA LEU A 331 -6.75 18.91 -1.29
C LEU A 331 -7.07 20.30 -0.76
N ASN A 332 -7.59 20.39 0.46
CA ASN A 332 -7.95 21.67 1.07
C ASN A 332 -6.73 22.60 1.12
N ASN A 333 -5.59 22.09 1.58
CA ASN A 333 -4.35 22.88 1.68
C ASN A 333 -3.87 23.37 0.31
N ARG A 334 -3.90 22.51 -0.71
CA ARG A 334 -3.48 22.90 -2.07
C ARG A 334 -4.43 23.89 -2.72
N ILE A 335 -5.74 23.69 -2.58
CA ILE A 335 -6.75 24.63 -3.07
C ILE A 335 -6.56 25.99 -2.39
N ILE A 336 -6.33 26.04 -1.07
CA ILE A 336 -6.06 27.29 -0.35
C ILE A 336 -4.91 28.05 -1.02
N PHE A 337 -3.76 27.39 -1.20
CA PHE A 337 -2.58 28.03 -1.81
C PHE A 337 -2.83 28.52 -3.25
N LEU A 338 -3.58 27.76 -4.06
CA LEU A 338 -3.92 28.17 -5.42
C LEU A 338 -4.89 29.35 -5.46
N TYR A 339 -5.89 29.37 -4.56
CA TYR A 339 -6.80 30.51 -4.43
C TYR A 339 -6.09 31.76 -3.89
N ASP A 340 -5.11 31.60 -2.99
CA ASP A 340 -4.32 32.73 -2.51
C ASP A 340 -3.53 33.39 -3.65
N LYS A 341 -2.99 32.58 -4.59
CA LYS A 341 -2.38 33.10 -5.83
C LYS A 341 -3.38 33.84 -6.72
N VAL A 342 -4.57 33.27 -6.93
CA VAL A 342 -5.64 33.92 -7.70
C VAL A 342 -5.99 35.27 -7.07
N ASN A 343 -6.25 35.29 -5.76
CA ASN A 343 -6.61 36.49 -5.01
C ASN A 343 -5.50 37.55 -5.06
N TYR A 344 -4.24 37.14 -4.94
CA TYR A 344 -3.09 38.04 -5.06
C TYR A 344 -3.05 38.72 -6.43
N PHE A 345 -3.06 37.96 -7.53
CA PHE A 345 -2.97 38.55 -8.87
C PHE A 345 -4.22 39.36 -9.24
N LEU A 346 -5.40 38.89 -8.84
CA LEU A 346 -6.66 39.62 -9.03
C LEU A 346 -6.62 40.97 -8.32
N SER A 347 -6.21 40.98 -7.05
CA SER A 347 -6.11 42.20 -6.25
C SER A 347 -5.03 43.15 -6.78
N ALA A 348 -3.87 42.63 -7.18
CA ALA A 348 -2.81 43.43 -7.80
C ALA A 348 -3.30 44.11 -9.08
N GLY A 349 -3.97 43.37 -9.95
CA GLY A 349 -4.59 43.91 -11.17
C GLY A 349 -5.67 44.93 -10.90
N TYR A 350 -6.52 44.68 -9.89
CA TYR A 350 -7.58 45.60 -9.48
C TYR A 350 -7.02 46.93 -8.96
N VAL A 351 -6.03 46.91 -8.07
CA VAL A 351 -5.43 48.13 -7.50
C VAL A 351 -4.59 48.90 -8.53
N GLY A 352 -4.05 48.21 -9.54
CA GLY A 352 -3.30 48.80 -10.65
C GLY A 352 -1.78 48.64 -10.52
N GLN A 353 -1.32 47.59 -9.84
CA GLN A 353 0.10 47.22 -9.65
C GLN A 353 0.61 46.19 -10.66
#